data_AF-A0A1I8FVJ2-F1
#
_entry.id   AF-A0A1I8FVJ2-F1
#
_cell.length_a   1.000
_cell.length_b   1.000
_cell.length_c   1.000
_cell.angle_alpha   90.00
_cell.angle_beta   90.00
_cell.angle_gamma   90.00
#
_symmetry.space_group_name_H-M   'P 1'
#
loop_
_entity.id
_entity.type
_entity.pdbx_description
1 polymer ?
#
loop_
_entity_poly.entity_id
_entity_poly.type
_entity_poly.pdbx_seq_one_letter_code
_entity_poly.pdbx_strand_id
1 'polypeptide(L)'
;MPCHAIQTCSSKCCDAKTCQLKANATCASGACCDWDTCTLRPRGRVCRAADGPCDVQETCSGSGEWCPSDDKVADGVDCAAGQAFCYKGQCRSSTAQCQRLFSSAARSADSECFTRLNVESEYYGHCHMRLTNLSISNTTTPTFSYLACASQDAECGLQQCYQDTRPSSATRVTIGSTTCYTLPNIDLSSSGLRSPSLVPDGAKCGTNSMCVNSTCTPLSTVRACTSCPDCGANGTLTTGSVCFCNPGFAPPNCSTVGCGGSVTSPLTCSGPVGTTATQPRAWTTAATGSTTTTDTTSTT
;
A
#
# COMPACT_ATOMS: atom_id res chain seq x y z
N MET A 1 5.90 -27.70 -5.90
CA MET A 1 4.43 -27.84 -5.84
C MET A 1 4.06 -28.35 -4.45
N PRO A 2 3.26 -27.63 -3.65
CA PRO A 2 2.79 -28.13 -2.37
C PRO A 2 1.90 -29.37 -2.57
N CYS A 3 2.12 -30.39 -1.76
CA CYS A 3 1.38 -31.65 -1.80
C CYS A 3 0.02 -31.49 -1.11
N HIS A 4 -0.97 -30.99 -1.86
CA HIS A 4 -2.34 -30.80 -1.37
C HIS A 4 -3.22 -32.06 -1.58
N ALA A 5 -2.88 -32.90 -2.57
CA ALA A 5 -3.51 -34.19 -2.82
C ALA A 5 -2.47 -35.27 -3.13
N ILE A 6 -2.64 -36.47 -2.57
CA ILE A 6 -1.68 -37.59 -2.70
C ILE A 6 -1.43 -37.96 -4.17
N GLN A 7 -2.47 -37.91 -5.01
CA GLN A 7 -2.40 -38.29 -6.42
C GLN A 7 -1.62 -37.30 -7.31
N THR A 8 -1.46 -36.05 -6.88
CA THR A 8 -0.76 -35.00 -7.64
C THR A 8 0.54 -34.55 -6.97
N CYS A 9 0.90 -35.13 -5.82
CA CYS A 9 2.12 -34.82 -5.08
C CYS A 9 3.35 -35.47 -5.73
N SER A 10 4.08 -34.68 -6.53
CA SER A 10 5.37 -35.05 -7.13
C SER A 10 6.58 -34.49 -6.34
N SER A 11 6.44 -34.33 -5.02
CA SER A 11 7.51 -33.71 -4.21
C SER A 11 8.75 -34.62 -4.12
N LYS A 12 9.93 -34.05 -4.37
CA LYS A 12 11.22 -34.69 -4.08
C LYS A 12 11.48 -34.80 -2.58
N CYS A 13 10.83 -33.96 -1.78
CA CYS A 13 11.15 -33.74 -0.38
C CYS A 13 10.17 -34.40 0.60
N CYS A 14 8.95 -34.73 0.16
CA CYS A 14 7.91 -35.36 0.97
C CYS A 14 7.38 -36.62 0.30
N ASP A 15 7.16 -37.67 1.09
CA ASP A 15 6.40 -38.84 0.68
C ASP A 15 4.91 -38.53 0.73
N ALA A 16 4.26 -38.59 -0.44
CA ALA A 16 2.85 -38.26 -0.60
C ALA A 16 1.90 -39.17 0.21
N LYS A 17 2.28 -40.42 0.48
CA LYS A 17 1.43 -41.40 1.13
C LYS A 17 1.52 -41.32 2.64
N THR A 18 2.71 -41.07 3.16
CA THR A 18 2.96 -41.02 4.62
C THR A 18 2.94 -39.60 5.17
N CYS A 19 2.98 -38.58 4.30
CA CYS A 19 3.16 -37.17 4.66
C CYS A 19 4.45 -36.92 5.47
N GLN A 20 5.46 -37.77 5.29
CA GLN A 20 6.75 -37.65 5.96
C GLN A 20 7.81 -37.07 5.02
N LEU A 21 8.77 -36.35 5.60
CA LEU A 21 9.95 -35.91 4.87
C LEU A 21 10.75 -37.11 4.36
N LYS A 22 11.25 -37.04 3.13
CA LYS A 22 12.19 -38.04 2.61
C LYS A 22 13.54 -37.88 3.30
N ALA A 23 14.38 -38.92 3.20
CA ALA A 23 15.72 -38.90 3.79
C ALA A 23 16.50 -37.64 3.36
N ASN A 24 17.14 -36.98 4.34
CA ASN A 24 17.92 -35.74 4.21
C ASN A 24 17.12 -34.46 3.85
N ALA A 25 15.79 -34.52 3.77
CA ALA A 25 14.98 -33.31 3.66
C ALA A 25 14.78 -32.66 5.04
N THR A 26 14.94 -31.33 5.12
CA THR A 26 14.61 -30.54 6.32
C THR A 26 13.31 -29.76 6.18
N CYS A 27 12.78 -29.69 4.96
CA CYS A 27 11.53 -29.03 4.62
C CYS A 27 10.95 -29.65 3.36
N ALA A 28 9.67 -29.41 3.10
CA ALA A 28 9.04 -29.86 1.85
C ALA A 28 7.96 -28.90 1.31
N SER A 29 7.70 -27.80 2.03
CA SER A 29 6.67 -26.84 1.67
C SER A 29 7.06 -25.42 2.09
N GLY A 30 6.22 -24.43 1.77
CA GLY A 30 6.50 -23.03 2.07
C GLY A 30 7.52 -22.35 1.15
N ALA A 31 7.48 -21.02 1.14
CA ALA A 31 8.30 -20.18 0.26
C ALA A 31 9.79 -20.17 0.65
N CYS A 32 10.10 -20.52 1.90
CA CYS A 32 11.45 -20.63 2.44
C CYS A 32 12.01 -22.05 2.40
N CYS A 33 11.36 -22.98 1.72
CA CYS A 33 11.96 -24.25 1.36
C CYS A 33 12.51 -24.19 -0.06
N ASP A 34 13.74 -24.65 -0.25
CA ASP A 34 14.23 -24.96 -1.58
C ASP A 34 13.75 -26.35 -1.97
N TRP A 35 12.85 -26.43 -2.96
CA TRP A 35 12.20 -27.69 -3.34
C TRP A 35 13.08 -28.62 -4.18
N ASP A 36 14.26 -28.15 -4.61
CA ASP A 36 15.22 -28.97 -5.33
C ASP A 36 16.22 -29.63 -4.40
N THR A 37 16.71 -28.89 -3.39
CA THR A 37 17.64 -29.42 -2.38
C THR A 37 16.94 -29.97 -1.15
N CYS A 38 15.65 -29.69 -0.97
CA CYS A 38 14.86 -30.05 0.21
C CYS A 38 15.41 -29.47 1.51
N THR A 39 16.09 -28.31 1.42
CA THR A 39 16.69 -27.60 2.55
C THR A 39 16.10 -26.21 2.71
N LEU A 40 16.17 -25.68 3.92
CA LEU A 40 15.74 -24.30 4.19
C LEU A 40 16.55 -23.29 3.37
N ARG A 41 15.86 -22.28 2.85
CA ARG A 41 16.48 -21.14 2.19
C ARG A 41 17.28 -20.33 3.23
N PRO A 42 18.42 -19.74 2.84
CA PRO A 42 19.24 -18.98 3.76
C PRO A 42 18.50 -17.75 4.30
N ARG A 43 18.95 -17.30 5.49
CA ARG A 43 18.47 -16.06 6.11
C ARG A 43 18.57 -14.90 5.12
N GLY A 44 17.56 -14.02 5.11
CA GLY A 44 17.53 -12.83 4.26
C GLY A 44 17.16 -13.07 2.80
N ARG A 45 16.89 -14.32 2.39
CA ARG A 45 16.32 -14.59 1.07
C ARG A 45 14.89 -14.04 1.01
N VAL A 46 14.59 -13.22 0.01
CA VAL A 46 13.25 -12.63 -0.15
C VAL A 46 12.19 -13.70 -0.34
N CYS A 47 11.26 -13.68 0.61
CA CYS A 47 10.01 -14.37 0.76
C CYS A 47 8.84 -13.99 -0.14
N ARG A 48 8.61 -12.68 -0.03
CA ARG A 48 7.52 -11.89 -0.53
C ARG A 48 8.11 -10.50 -0.72
N ALA A 49 7.97 -9.96 -1.92
CA ALA A 49 8.37 -8.59 -2.18
C ALA A 49 7.34 -7.63 -1.57
N ALA A 50 7.77 -6.42 -1.21
CA ALA A 50 6.87 -5.36 -0.80
C ALA A 50 5.94 -4.96 -1.97
N ASP A 51 4.65 -4.84 -1.70
CA ASP A 51 3.64 -4.35 -2.64
C ASP A 51 3.39 -2.85 -2.45
N GLY A 52 4.33 -2.05 -2.95
CA GLY A 52 4.26 -0.60 -2.88
C GLY A 52 4.79 0.01 -1.57
N PRO A 53 4.59 1.33 -1.37
CA PRO A 53 5.29 2.08 -0.32
C PRO A 53 4.73 1.88 1.10
N CYS A 54 3.54 1.28 1.24
CA CYS A 54 2.92 0.99 2.54
C CYS A 54 3.05 -0.47 2.95
N ASP A 55 3.99 -1.16 2.35
CA ASP A 55 4.27 -2.56 2.57
C ASP A 55 5.77 -2.75 2.80
N VAL A 56 6.13 -3.73 3.64
CA VAL A 56 7.53 -4.13 3.81
C VAL A 56 7.78 -5.43 3.07
N GLN A 57 9.04 -5.83 2.87
CA GLN A 57 9.34 -7.15 2.32
C GLN A 57 9.58 -8.14 3.46
N GLU A 58 9.18 -9.40 3.30
CA GLU A 58 9.57 -10.47 4.20
C GLU A 58 10.68 -11.30 3.60
N THR A 59 11.54 -11.77 4.49
CA THR A 59 12.69 -12.59 4.15
C THR A 59 12.74 -13.81 5.04
N CYS A 60 13.21 -14.93 4.49
CA CYS A 60 13.39 -16.15 5.23
C CYS A 60 14.27 -15.93 6.47
N SER A 61 13.85 -16.48 7.61
CA SER A 61 14.64 -16.43 8.85
C SER A 61 15.91 -17.28 8.78
N GLY A 62 15.91 -18.29 7.89
CA GLY A 62 16.90 -19.37 7.80
C GLY A 62 16.61 -20.55 8.72
N SER A 63 15.58 -20.46 9.58
CA SER A 63 15.23 -21.48 10.59
C SER A 63 13.85 -22.11 10.39
N GLY A 64 13.08 -21.65 9.39
CA GLY A 64 11.74 -22.16 9.08
C GLY A 64 11.46 -22.16 7.59
N GLU A 65 10.55 -23.04 7.17
CA GLU A 65 10.19 -23.24 5.76
C GLU A 65 9.11 -22.26 5.26
N TRP A 66 8.41 -21.63 6.19
CA TRP A 66 7.37 -20.64 5.91
C TRP A 66 7.95 -19.23 5.90
N CYS A 67 7.41 -18.41 5.01
CA CYS A 67 7.69 -16.98 5.06
C CYS A 67 7.08 -16.39 6.34
N PRO A 68 7.71 -15.41 6.99
CA PRO A 68 7.06 -14.64 8.05
C PRO A 68 5.70 -14.09 7.59
N SER A 69 4.82 -13.84 8.55
CA SER A 69 3.54 -13.19 8.27
C SER A 69 3.75 -11.87 7.55
N ASP A 70 2.87 -11.61 6.56
CA ASP A 70 2.84 -10.36 5.82
C ASP A 70 2.58 -9.19 6.77
N ASP A 71 3.57 -8.31 6.91
CA ASP A 71 3.49 -7.11 7.74
C ASP A 71 3.46 -5.87 6.86
N LYS A 72 2.74 -4.84 7.29
CA LYS A 72 2.57 -3.59 6.54
C LYS A 72 3.25 -2.44 7.25
N VAL A 73 3.52 -1.37 6.53
CA VAL A 73 3.92 -0.10 7.15
C VAL A 73 2.77 0.38 8.03
N ALA A 74 3.10 0.88 9.23
CA ALA A 74 2.11 1.35 10.20
C ALA A 74 1.23 2.48 9.63
N ASP A 75 -0.01 2.52 10.11
CA ASP A 75 -0.96 3.55 9.69
C ASP A 75 -0.46 4.95 10.05
N GLY A 76 -0.69 5.92 9.16
CA GLY A 76 -0.28 7.30 9.34
C GLY A 76 1.18 7.60 9.00
N VAL A 77 1.94 6.66 8.43
CA VAL A 77 3.26 6.94 7.83
C VAL A 77 3.06 7.60 6.46
N ASP A 78 3.78 8.68 6.17
CA ASP A 78 3.69 9.40 4.89
C ASP A 78 3.98 8.50 3.68
N CYS A 79 3.21 8.69 2.61
CA CYS A 79 3.41 8.03 1.32
C CYS A 79 2.96 8.95 0.16
N ALA A 80 3.17 8.52 -1.09
CA ALA A 80 2.82 9.32 -2.28
C ALA A 80 3.35 10.77 -2.24
N ALA A 81 4.63 10.95 -1.85
CA ALA A 81 5.27 12.25 -1.72
C ALA A 81 4.49 13.24 -0.83
N GLY A 82 3.93 12.76 0.29
CA GLY A 82 3.22 13.56 1.28
C GLY A 82 1.80 13.97 0.85
N GLN A 83 1.23 13.31 -0.17
CA GLN A 83 -0.16 13.47 -0.61
C GLN A 83 -1.12 12.47 0.06
N ALA A 84 -0.56 11.48 0.76
CA ALA A 84 -1.31 10.46 1.48
C ALA A 84 -0.46 9.91 2.62
N PHE A 85 -1.10 9.10 3.44
CA PHE A 85 -0.49 8.31 4.49
C PHE A 85 -0.93 6.85 4.32
N CYS A 86 -0.09 5.94 4.79
CA CYS A 86 -0.42 4.53 4.84
C CYS A 86 -1.65 4.32 5.71
N TYR A 87 -2.59 3.54 5.20
CA TYR A 87 -3.75 3.11 5.96
C TYR A 87 -4.13 1.69 5.54
N LYS A 88 -4.08 0.75 6.49
CA LYS A 88 -4.30 -0.68 6.27
C LYS A 88 -3.45 -1.23 5.12
N GLY A 89 -2.17 -0.84 5.10
CA GLY A 89 -1.19 -1.26 4.08
C GLY A 89 -1.37 -0.65 2.69
N GLN A 90 -2.24 0.34 2.53
CA GLN A 90 -2.52 0.97 1.23
C GLN A 90 -2.07 2.44 1.23
N CYS A 91 -1.47 2.87 0.12
CA CYS A 91 -1.16 4.28 -0.13
C CYS A 91 -2.14 4.86 -1.16
N ARG A 92 -3.12 5.64 -0.71
CA ARG A 92 -4.17 6.17 -1.59
C ARG A 92 -4.32 7.67 -1.45
N SER A 93 -3.92 8.42 -2.48
CA SER A 93 -4.09 9.87 -2.54
C SER A 93 -5.30 10.29 -3.37
N SER A 94 -5.77 11.52 -3.12
CA SER A 94 -6.84 12.19 -3.88
C SER A 94 -6.47 12.30 -5.37
N THR A 95 -5.23 12.67 -5.70
CA THR A 95 -4.72 12.71 -7.08
C THR A 95 -4.74 11.34 -7.75
N ALA A 96 -4.25 10.28 -7.08
CA ALA A 96 -4.28 8.93 -7.65
C ALA A 96 -5.72 8.42 -7.84
N GLN A 97 -6.66 8.86 -6.99
CA GLN A 97 -8.09 8.56 -7.17
C GLN A 97 -8.65 9.24 -8.42
N CYS A 98 -8.38 10.53 -8.62
CA CYS A 98 -8.76 11.26 -9.83
C CYS A 98 -8.20 10.61 -11.09
N GLN A 99 -6.96 10.13 -11.04
CA GLN A 99 -6.33 9.45 -12.16
C GLN A 99 -7.03 8.15 -12.56
N ARG A 100 -7.50 7.38 -11.57
CA ARG A 100 -8.29 6.17 -11.79
C ARG A 100 -9.70 6.46 -12.30
N LEU A 101 -10.32 7.54 -11.82
CA LEU A 101 -11.68 7.93 -12.16
C LEU A 101 -11.80 8.49 -13.59
N PHE A 102 -10.80 9.25 -14.03
CA PHE A 102 -10.89 10.01 -15.28
C PHE A 102 -9.78 9.64 -16.27
N SER A 103 -8.54 10.02 -15.97
CA SER A 103 -7.39 9.76 -16.84
C SER A 103 -6.10 10.02 -16.07
N SER A 104 -4.95 9.55 -16.57
CA SER A 104 -3.64 9.84 -15.97
C SER A 104 -3.31 11.34 -15.84
N ALA A 105 -3.95 12.20 -16.64
CA ALA A 105 -3.79 13.66 -16.58
C ALA A 105 -4.61 14.32 -15.46
N ALA A 106 -5.56 13.60 -14.85
CA ALA A 106 -6.39 14.13 -13.78
C ALA A 106 -5.60 14.33 -12.49
N ARG A 107 -5.95 15.36 -11.74
CA ARG A 107 -5.41 15.66 -10.42
C ARG A 107 -6.52 15.98 -9.43
N SER A 108 -6.17 15.98 -8.14
CA SER A 108 -7.05 16.56 -7.12
C SER A 108 -7.39 18.00 -7.48
N ALA A 109 -8.65 18.39 -7.34
CA ALA A 109 -9.08 19.76 -7.56
C ALA A 109 -8.54 20.71 -6.49
N ASP A 110 -8.70 22.01 -6.72
CA ASP A 110 -8.40 23.00 -5.68
C ASP A 110 -9.36 22.85 -4.49
N SER A 111 -8.88 23.17 -3.29
CA SER A 111 -9.62 23.00 -2.03
C SER A 111 -11.00 23.64 -2.05
N GLU A 112 -11.18 24.76 -2.79
CA GLU A 112 -12.47 25.42 -2.96
C GLU A 112 -13.57 24.47 -3.50
N CYS A 113 -13.22 23.54 -4.39
CA CYS A 113 -14.15 22.53 -4.89
C CYS A 113 -14.68 21.63 -3.78
N PHE A 114 -13.83 21.25 -2.83
CA PHE A 114 -14.22 20.41 -1.70
C PHE A 114 -14.98 21.22 -0.66
N THR A 115 -14.40 22.32 -0.17
CA THR A 115 -14.93 23.08 0.98
C THR A 115 -16.25 23.78 0.70
N ARG A 116 -16.57 24.05 -0.57
CA ARG A 116 -17.87 24.63 -0.94
C ARG A 116 -18.90 23.59 -1.33
N LEU A 117 -18.54 22.59 -2.13
CA LEU A 117 -19.54 21.63 -2.63
C LEU A 117 -19.89 20.58 -1.58
N ASN A 118 -18.90 20.05 -0.85
CA ASN A 118 -19.15 18.91 0.03
C ASN A 118 -19.97 19.25 1.29
N VAL A 119 -20.18 20.54 1.57
CA VAL A 119 -20.99 21.03 2.70
C VAL A 119 -22.44 21.36 2.32
N GLU A 120 -22.81 21.29 1.04
CA GLU A 120 -24.14 21.71 0.53
C GLU A 120 -25.20 20.60 0.60
N SER A 121 -24.81 19.34 0.83
CA SER A 121 -25.72 18.19 0.84
C SER A 121 -26.34 17.87 -0.52
N GLU A 122 -25.52 17.94 -1.57
CA GLU A 122 -25.96 17.87 -2.96
C GLU A 122 -25.39 16.65 -3.72
N TYR A 123 -25.99 16.35 -4.87
CA TYR A 123 -25.55 15.27 -5.77
C TYR A 123 -24.06 15.37 -6.14
N TYR A 124 -23.57 16.60 -6.34
CA TYR A 124 -22.19 16.90 -6.74
C TYR A 124 -21.28 17.26 -5.55
N GLY A 125 -21.75 17.13 -4.32
CA GLY A 125 -20.95 17.36 -3.12
C GLY A 125 -21.60 16.91 -1.81
N HIS A 126 -20.97 15.93 -1.15
CA HIS A 126 -21.47 15.31 0.10
C HIS A 126 -20.39 14.48 0.78
N CYS A 127 -20.59 14.09 2.04
CA CYS A 127 -19.71 13.13 2.75
C CYS A 127 -20.19 11.68 2.62
N HIS A 128 -21.50 11.50 2.55
CA HIS A 128 -22.12 10.19 2.39
C HIS A 128 -23.32 10.28 1.46
N MET A 129 -23.54 9.20 0.73
CA MET A 129 -24.75 8.97 -0.04
C MET A 129 -25.46 7.76 0.57
N ARG A 130 -26.76 7.89 0.81
CA ARG A 130 -27.60 6.82 1.38
C ARG A 130 -28.76 6.53 0.44
N LEU A 131 -28.96 5.25 0.12
CA LEU A 131 -30.18 4.79 -0.54
C LEU A 131 -31.37 5.02 0.41
N THR A 132 -32.35 5.82 -0.03
CA THR A 132 -33.57 6.12 0.75
C THR A 132 -34.78 5.34 0.28
N ASN A 133 -34.79 4.88 -0.97
CA ASN A 133 -35.84 4.00 -1.48
C ASN A 133 -35.23 2.94 -2.41
N LEU A 134 -35.16 1.71 -1.92
CA LEU A 134 -34.72 0.53 -2.67
C LEU A 134 -35.97 -0.09 -3.30
N SER A 135 -36.37 0.41 -4.47
CA SER A 135 -37.52 -0.16 -5.17
C SER A 135 -37.19 -1.57 -5.64
N ILE A 136 -37.80 -2.57 -5.00
CA ILE A 136 -37.75 -3.98 -5.42
C ILE A 136 -38.59 -4.18 -6.70
N SER A 137 -39.46 -3.23 -7.07
CA SER A 137 -40.12 -3.23 -8.37
C SER A 137 -39.21 -2.57 -9.43
N ASN A 138 -39.08 -3.22 -10.58
CA ASN A 138 -38.30 -2.79 -11.75
C ASN A 138 -38.87 -1.53 -12.46
N THR A 139 -39.63 -0.70 -11.73
CA THR A 139 -40.41 0.42 -12.26
C THR A 139 -40.08 1.75 -11.59
N THR A 140 -39.23 1.77 -10.55
CA THR A 140 -38.89 3.00 -9.83
C THR A 140 -37.38 3.15 -9.71
N THR A 141 -36.85 4.27 -10.19
CA THR A 141 -35.44 4.64 -10.06
C THR A 141 -35.09 4.76 -8.56
N PRO A 142 -33.99 4.13 -8.08
CA PRO A 142 -33.59 4.28 -6.68
C PRO A 142 -33.35 5.76 -6.36
N THR A 143 -33.90 6.20 -5.22
CA THR A 143 -33.64 7.56 -4.71
C THR A 143 -32.54 7.51 -3.67
N PHE A 144 -31.67 8.52 -3.73
CA PHE A 144 -30.56 8.70 -2.83
C PHE A 144 -30.76 9.98 -2.02
N SER A 145 -30.38 9.98 -0.75
CA SER A 145 -30.12 11.19 0.02
C SER A 145 -28.62 11.41 0.16
N TYR A 146 -28.24 12.67 0.11
CA TYR A 146 -26.88 13.13 0.33
C TYR A 146 -26.79 13.72 1.73
N LEU A 147 -25.70 13.43 2.42
CA LEU A 147 -25.38 14.01 3.72
C LEU A 147 -24.22 14.99 3.55
N ALA A 148 -24.45 16.26 3.84
CA ALA A 148 -23.40 17.28 3.92
C ALA A 148 -22.27 16.85 4.87
N CYS A 149 -21.04 17.22 4.49
CA CYS A 149 -19.90 17.18 5.39
C CYS A 149 -19.99 18.26 6.46
N ALA A 150 -19.39 17.99 7.62
CA ALA A 150 -18.90 19.09 8.46
C ALA A 150 -17.78 19.83 7.71
N SER A 151 -17.61 21.13 7.94
CA SER A 151 -16.63 21.93 7.18
C SER A 151 -15.20 21.39 7.25
N GLN A 152 -14.82 20.82 8.39
CA GLN A 152 -13.50 20.19 8.61
C GLN A 152 -13.31 18.86 7.86
N ASP A 153 -14.40 18.22 7.45
CA ASP A 153 -14.41 16.92 6.77
C ASP A 153 -14.62 17.06 5.26
N ALA A 154 -14.78 18.29 4.76
CA ALA A 154 -15.11 18.55 3.36
C ALA A 154 -14.09 17.95 2.36
N GLU A 155 -12.80 17.94 2.72
CA GLU A 155 -11.71 17.32 1.94
C GLU A 155 -11.75 15.78 1.93
N CYS A 156 -12.63 15.16 2.71
CA CYS A 156 -12.79 13.70 2.82
C CYS A 156 -14.11 13.17 2.27
N GLY A 157 -14.98 14.06 1.76
CA GLY A 157 -16.24 13.70 1.15
C GLY A 157 -16.12 13.20 -0.29
N LEU A 158 -17.03 13.66 -1.14
CA LEU A 158 -17.06 13.33 -2.55
C LEU A 158 -15.78 13.85 -3.22
N GLN A 159 -15.14 12.97 -3.99
CA GLN A 159 -13.91 13.26 -4.70
C GLN A 159 -14.14 14.35 -5.75
N GLN A 160 -13.38 15.43 -5.63
CA GLN A 160 -13.34 16.52 -6.61
C GLN A 160 -12.00 16.45 -7.36
N CYS A 161 -12.07 16.59 -8.68
CA CYS A 161 -10.93 16.47 -9.57
C CYS A 161 -10.87 17.62 -10.56
N TYR A 162 -9.70 17.78 -11.17
CA TYR A 162 -9.47 18.73 -12.25
C TYR A 162 -8.64 18.08 -13.36
N GLN A 163 -8.94 18.44 -14.61
CA GLN A 163 -8.09 18.24 -15.78
C GLN A 163 -8.47 19.25 -16.87
N ASP A 164 -7.55 19.58 -17.77
CA ASP A 164 -7.77 20.62 -18.79
C ASP A 164 -8.89 20.25 -19.76
N THR A 165 -8.95 18.98 -20.18
CA THR A 165 -9.99 18.48 -21.07
C THR A 165 -11.10 17.86 -20.24
N ARG A 166 -12.36 18.30 -20.40
CA ARG A 166 -13.49 17.74 -19.65
C ARG A 166 -13.63 16.22 -19.88
N PRO A 167 -13.63 15.38 -18.82
CA PRO A 167 -13.97 13.97 -18.96
C PRO A 167 -15.45 13.80 -19.34
N SER A 168 -15.75 12.94 -20.32
CA SER A 168 -17.12 12.77 -20.85
C SER A 168 -18.13 12.30 -19.81
N SER A 169 -17.69 11.49 -18.85
CA SER A 169 -18.52 10.96 -17.76
C SER A 169 -18.68 11.93 -16.59
N ALA A 170 -17.90 13.02 -16.54
CA ALA A 170 -17.84 13.89 -15.37
C ALA A 170 -19.03 14.84 -15.26
N THR A 171 -19.56 14.95 -14.04
CA THR A 171 -20.34 16.10 -13.61
C THR A 171 -19.40 17.29 -13.44
N ARG A 172 -19.71 18.41 -14.10
CA ARG A 172 -18.93 19.65 -14.04
C ARG A 172 -19.66 20.67 -13.19
N VAL A 173 -18.96 21.22 -12.20
CA VAL A 173 -19.41 22.38 -11.42
C VAL A 173 -18.41 23.51 -11.61
N THR A 174 -18.87 24.76 -11.59
CA THR A 174 -18.00 25.93 -11.70
C THR A 174 -18.27 26.87 -10.55
N ILE A 175 -17.22 27.20 -9.81
CA ILE A 175 -17.25 28.07 -8.66
C ILE A 175 -16.37 29.28 -8.98
N GLY A 176 -16.97 30.42 -9.32
CA GLY A 176 -16.21 31.56 -9.83
C GLY A 176 -15.42 31.17 -11.08
N SER A 177 -14.09 31.20 -11.01
CA SER A 177 -13.18 30.72 -12.07
C SER A 177 -12.74 29.26 -11.92
N THR A 178 -13.03 28.63 -10.78
CA THR A 178 -12.60 27.27 -10.44
C THR A 178 -13.53 26.26 -11.10
N THR A 179 -12.98 25.30 -11.84
CA THR A 179 -13.76 24.18 -12.43
C THR A 179 -13.53 22.91 -11.61
N CYS A 180 -14.62 22.24 -11.24
CA CYS A 180 -14.60 21.01 -10.46
C CYS A 180 -15.24 19.88 -11.27
N TYR A 181 -14.61 18.72 -11.31
CA TYR A 181 -15.16 17.50 -11.90
C TYR A 181 -15.36 16.43 -10.84
N THR A 182 -16.51 15.77 -10.88
CA THR A 182 -16.81 14.66 -9.97
C THR A 182 -17.61 13.55 -10.66
N LEU A 183 -17.57 12.35 -10.07
CA LEU A 183 -18.33 11.17 -10.46
C LEU A 183 -19.08 10.63 -9.24
N PRO A 184 -20.30 11.12 -8.97
CA PRO A 184 -21.01 10.79 -7.73
C PRO A 184 -21.69 9.42 -7.72
N ASN A 185 -21.85 8.78 -8.89
CA ASN A 185 -22.70 7.58 -9.05
C ASN A 185 -21.96 6.24 -8.98
N ILE A 186 -20.68 6.20 -8.62
CA ILE A 186 -19.98 4.93 -8.43
C ILE A 186 -20.19 4.51 -6.97
N ASP A 187 -21.26 3.76 -6.71
CA ASP A 187 -21.54 3.19 -5.40
C ASP A 187 -21.19 1.70 -5.35
N LEU A 188 -20.25 1.34 -4.48
CA LEU A 188 -19.85 -0.04 -4.21
C LEU A 188 -20.25 -0.50 -2.80
N SER A 189 -21.13 0.25 -2.12
CA SER A 189 -21.57 -0.01 -0.74
C SER A 189 -22.16 -1.42 -0.56
N SER A 190 -22.85 -1.96 -1.57
CA SER A 190 -23.39 -3.33 -1.57
C SER A 190 -22.32 -4.42 -1.49
N SER A 191 -21.09 -4.12 -1.86
CA SER A 191 -19.94 -5.02 -1.77
C SER A 191 -19.13 -4.83 -0.47
N GLY A 192 -19.58 -3.95 0.42
CA GLY A 192 -18.83 -3.54 1.61
C GLY A 192 -17.55 -2.75 1.30
N LEU A 193 -17.38 -2.32 0.05
CA LEU A 193 -16.21 -1.55 -0.40
C LEU A 193 -16.50 -0.05 -0.32
N ARG A 194 -15.46 0.73 0.03
CA ARG A 194 -15.56 2.19 -0.02
C ARG A 194 -15.69 2.64 -1.47
N SER A 195 -16.72 3.43 -1.73
CA SER A 195 -17.06 3.92 -3.07
C SER A 195 -15.91 4.74 -3.67
N PRO A 196 -15.44 4.41 -4.90
CA PRO A 196 -14.40 5.16 -5.61
C PRO A 196 -14.76 6.63 -5.88
N SER A 197 -16.04 6.98 -5.76
CA SER A 197 -16.55 8.35 -5.84
C SER A 197 -16.09 9.23 -4.67
N LEU A 198 -15.68 8.65 -3.54
CA LEU A 198 -15.24 9.38 -2.36
C LEU A 198 -13.71 9.49 -2.31
N VAL A 199 -13.21 10.52 -1.62
CA VAL A 199 -11.78 10.67 -1.33
C VAL A 199 -11.31 9.46 -0.50
N PRO A 200 -10.31 8.67 -0.93
CA PRO A 200 -9.99 7.38 -0.32
C PRO A 200 -9.37 7.49 1.07
N ASP A 201 -9.48 6.44 1.89
CA ASP A 201 -8.86 6.46 3.22
C ASP A 201 -7.34 6.49 3.07
N GLY A 202 -6.69 7.27 3.93
CA GLY A 202 -5.26 7.57 3.85
C GLY A 202 -4.95 8.84 3.05
N ALA A 203 -5.87 9.38 2.26
CA ALA A 203 -5.64 10.64 1.56
C ALA A 203 -5.43 11.79 2.55
N LYS A 204 -4.48 12.68 2.25
CA LYS A 204 -4.21 13.84 3.10
C LYS A 204 -5.34 14.86 3.01
N CYS A 205 -5.83 15.31 4.16
CA CYS A 205 -6.87 16.34 4.29
C CYS A 205 -6.42 17.54 5.15
N GLY A 206 -5.20 17.49 5.70
CA GLY A 206 -4.60 18.56 6.50
C GLY A 206 -3.14 18.30 6.78
N THR A 207 -2.47 19.19 7.51
CA THR A 207 -1.01 19.09 7.78
C THR A 207 -0.62 17.78 8.47
N ASN A 208 -1.40 17.34 9.46
CA ASN A 208 -1.21 16.11 10.23
C ASN A 208 -2.52 15.32 10.34
N SER A 209 -3.27 15.25 9.25
CA SER A 209 -4.57 14.59 9.20
C SER A 209 -4.79 13.87 7.88
N MET A 210 -5.49 12.75 7.95
CA MET A 210 -5.87 11.96 6.79
C MET A 210 -7.34 11.57 6.84
N CYS A 211 -7.90 11.27 5.68
CA CYS A 211 -9.27 10.79 5.59
C CYS A 211 -9.38 9.37 6.15
N VAL A 212 -10.31 9.18 7.08
CA VAL A 212 -10.75 7.88 7.57
C VAL A 212 -12.27 7.88 7.61
N ASN A 213 -12.90 7.02 6.81
CA ASN A 213 -14.35 6.90 6.71
C ASN A 213 -15.08 8.24 6.47
N SER A 214 -14.55 9.03 5.53
CA SER A 214 -15.04 10.38 5.17
C SER A 214 -14.88 11.46 6.27
N THR A 215 -14.09 11.20 7.32
CA THR A 215 -13.75 12.19 8.35
C THR A 215 -12.27 12.56 8.26
N CYS A 216 -11.95 13.86 8.36
CA CYS A 216 -10.58 14.33 8.39
C CYS A 216 -9.97 14.12 9.78
N THR A 217 -9.23 13.02 9.90
CA THR A 217 -8.84 12.43 11.18
C THR A 217 -7.37 12.73 11.49
N PRO A 218 -7.03 13.28 12.68
CA PRO A 218 -5.65 13.54 13.06
C PRO A 218 -4.81 12.26 13.12
N LEU A 219 -3.57 12.29 12.62
CA LEU A 219 -2.68 11.11 12.61
C LEU A 219 -2.45 10.51 14.01
N SER A 220 -2.48 11.35 15.05
CA SER A 220 -2.35 10.91 16.45
C SER A 220 -3.47 9.98 16.91
N THR A 221 -4.65 10.05 16.27
CA THR A 221 -5.80 9.19 16.60
C THR A 221 -5.81 7.88 15.79
N VAL A 222 -5.11 7.85 14.65
CA VAL A 222 -5.08 6.65 13.79
C VAL A 222 -3.90 5.73 14.10
N ARG A 223 -2.77 6.29 14.53
CA ARG A 223 -1.62 5.49 14.98
C ARG A 223 -2.01 4.70 16.22
N ALA A 224 -2.24 3.40 16.05
CA ALA A 224 -2.83 2.52 17.05
C ALA A 224 -1.91 2.13 18.23
N CYS A 225 -0.68 2.65 18.30
CA CYS A 225 0.24 2.22 19.34
C CYS A 225 0.48 3.26 20.41
N THR A 226 0.21 2.85 21.64
CA THR A 226 0.51 3.59 22.86
C THR A 226 1.99 3.47 23.26
N SER A 227 2.69 2.40 22.81
CA SER A 227 4.08 2.09 23.16
C SER A 227 4.81 1.36 22.01
N CYS A 228 4.99 2.02 20.88
CA CYS A 228 5.83 1.48 19.80
C CYS A 228 7.33 1.67 20.08
N PRO A 229 8.18 0.80 19.51
CA PRO A 229 9.61 1.09 19.41
C PRO A 229 9.83 2.36 18.59
N ASP A 230 10.81 3.15 19.00
CA ASP A 230 11.32 4.26 18.20
C ASP A 230 12.28 3.71 17.15
N CYS A 231 11.88 3.78 15.88
CA CYS A 231 12.71 3.36 14.75
C CYS A 231 13.73 4.43 14.32
N GLY A 232 13.70 5.61 14.95
CA GLY A 232 14.47 6.78 14.57
C GLY A 232 14.24 7.18 13.12
N ALA A 233 15.23 7.83 12.51
CA ALA A 233 15.22 8.16 11.08
C ALA A 233 15.67 6.98 10.17
N ASN A 234 15.97 5.83 10.77
CA ASN A 234 16.69 4.73 10.14
C ASN A 234 15.83 3.48 9.91
N GLY A 235 14.54 3.58 10.13
CA GLY A 235 13.60 2.51 9.87
C GLY A 235 12.17 2.98 9.89
N THR A 236 11.28 2.08 9.52
CA THR A 236 9.85 2.32 9.45
C THR A 236 9.14 1.41 10.44
N LEU A 237 8.22 1.97 11.21
CA LEU A 237 7.36 1.19 12.09
C LEU A 237 6.35 0.39 11.25
N THR A 238 6.14 -0.88 11.61
CA THR A 238 5.17 -1.75 10.96
C THR A 238 3.89 -1.93 11.78
N THR A 239 2.85 -2.51 11.17
CA THR A 239 1.59 -2.86 11.84
C THR A 239 1.79 -3.91 12.94
N GLY A 240 2.80 -4.78 12.81
CA GLY A 240 3.25 -5.70 13.86
C GLY A 240 3.96 -5.03 15.05
N SER A 241 4.03 -3.70 15.10
CA SER A 241 4.72 -2.94 16.16
C SER A 241 6.21 -3.25 16.29
N VAL A 242 6.86 -3.52 15.15
CA VAL A 242 8.32 -3.70 15.06
C VAL A 242 8.91 -2.69 14.08
N CYS A 243 10.19 -2.37 14.24
CA CYS A 243 10.88 -1.56 13.25
C CYS A 243 11.39 -2.43 12.11
N PHE A 244 11.12 -2.00 10.89
CA PHE A 244 11.79 -2.46 9.69
C PHE A 244 12.94 -1.48 9.36
N CYS A 245 14.17 -1.88 9.67
CA CYS A 245 15.33 -1.02 9.53
C CYS A 245 15.82 -0.90 8.10
N ASN A 246 16.25 0.30 7.73
CA ASN A 246 16.92 0.55 6.47
C ASN A 246 18.24 -0.23 6.41
N PRO A 247 18.70 -0.64 5.21
CA PRO A 247 20.03 -1.24 5.06
C PRO A 247 21.12 -0.38 5.71
N GLY A 248 21.97 -1.00 6.52
CA GLY A 248 22.96 -0.31 7.35
C GLY A 248 22.59 -0.23 8.83
N PHE A 249 21.34 -0.53 9.21
CA PHE A 249 20.87 -0.46 10.60
C PHE A 249 20.29 -1.79 11.08
N ALA A 250 20.46 -2.11 12.37
CA ALA A 250 19.98 -3.36 12.95
C ALA A 250 18.66 -3.17 13.71
N PRO A 251 17.70 -4.12 13.61
CA PRO A 251 16.58 -4.20 14.55
C PRO A 251 17.11 -4.46 15.98
N PRO A 252 16.34 -4.13 17.04
CA PRO A 252 14.90 -3.80 17.02
C PRO A 252 14.55 -2.32 16.82
N ASN A 253 15.49 -1.39 17.02
CA ASN A 253 15.21 0.06 17.06
C ASN A 253 15.99 0.87 15.99
N CYS A 254 16.71 0.19 15.09
CA CYS A 254 17.48 0.83 14.01
C CYS A 254 18.54 1.85 14.47
N SER A 255 19.01 1.72 15.70
CA SER A 255 19.98 2.65 16.32
C SER A 255 21.43 2.18 16.18
N THR A 256 21.66 0.90 15.87
CA THR A 256 22.99 0.30 15.72
C THR A 256 23.23 -0.14 14.28
N VAL A 257 24.50 -0.33 13.91
CA VAL A 257 24.86 -0.77 12.55
C VAL A 257 24.41 -2.21 12.33
N GLY A 258 23.82 -2.50 11.16
CA GLY A 258 23.39 -3.85 10.80
C GLY A 258 22.98 -3.99 9.33
N CYS A 259 22.40 -5.14 8.99
CA CYS A 259 22.03 -5.44 7.60
C CYS A 259 20.66 -4.88 7.17
N GLY A 260 19.84 -4.37 8.10
CA GLY A 260 18.47 -3.94 7.85
C GLY A 260 17.42 -5.03 8.12
N GLY A 261 16.16 -4.70 7.85
CA GLY A 261 15.01 -5.55 8.07
C GLY A 261 14.48 -5.48 9.49
N SER A 262 13.63 -6.44 9.85
CA SER A 262 13.04 -6.56 11.18
C SER A 262 13.56 -7.79 11.92
N VAL A 263 13.15 -7.96 13.17
CA VAL A 263 13.45 -9.17 13.96
C VAL A 263 12.89 -10.45 13.32
N THR A 264 11.79 -10.35 12.58
CA THR A 264 11.12 -11.47 11.89
C THR A 264 11.54 -11.60 10.43
N SER A 265 11.88 -10.48 9.77
CA SER A 265 12.27 -10.39 8.36
C SER A 265 13.65 -9.74 8.22
N PRO A 266 14.72 -10.48 8.57
CA PRO A 266 16.07 -9.95 8.63
C PRO A 266 16.74 -9.90 7.26
N LEU A 267 17.37 -8.77 6.91
CA LEU A 267 18.16 -8.67 5.68
C LEU A 267 19.57 -9.26 5.86
N THR A 268 20.23 -9.54 4.73
CA THR A 268 21.64 -9.93 4.69
C THR A 268 22.51 -8.82 4.12
N CYS A 269 23.73 -8.71 4.63
CA CYS A 269 24.70 -7.76 4.13
C CYS A 269 25.42 -8.33 2.91
N SER A 270 25.58 -7.52 1.87
CA SER A 270 26.35 -7.89 0.66
C SER A 270 27.87 -7.71 0.83
N GLY A 271 28.36 -7.46 2.05
CA GLY A 271 29.76 -7.23 2.42
C GLY A 271 29.96 -7.13 3.94
N PRO A 272 31.19 -6.92 4.43
CA PRO A 272 31.45 -6.78 5.86
C PRO A 272 30.70 -5.57 6.45
N VAL A 273 30.02 -5.80 7.57
CA VAL A 273 29.34 -4.77 8.36
C VAL A 273 30.41 -3.79 8.86
N GLY A 274 30.45 -2.57 8.30
CA GLY A 274 31.36 -1.54 8.75
C GLY A 274 31.11 -1.17 10.22
N THR A 275 32.15 -0.78 10.94
CA THR A 275 32.05 -0.43 12.39
C THR A 275 31.47 0.96 12.65
N THR A 276 31.13 1.72 11.61
CA THR A 276 30.66 3.11 11.71
C THR A 276 29.40 3.33 10.86
N ALA A 277 28.32 3.78 11.50
CA ALA A 277 27.07 4.20 10.86
C ALA A 277 27.33 5.42 9.96
N THR A 278 27.68 5.19 8.70
CA THR A 278 27.86 6.25 7.71
C THR A 278 27.00 5.92 6.50
N GLN A 279 26.28 6.94 6.01
CA GLN A 279 25.29 6.97 4.93
C GLN A 279 25.52 5.94 3.78
N PRO A 280 24.45 5.41 3.17
CA PRO A 280 24.54 4.23 2.32
C PRO A 280 25.34 4.49 1.04
N ARG A 281 26.32 3.62 0.77
CA ARG A 281 26.81 3.41 -0.60
C ARG A 281 25.63 2.89 -1.43
N ALA A 282 25.47 3.43 -2.63
CA ALA A 282 24.43 3.00 -3.57
C ALA A 282 24.54 1.49 -3.83
N TRP A 283 23.47 0.74 -3.54
CA TRP A 283 23.36 -0.66 -3.90
C TRP A 283 22.50 -0.76 -5.16
N THR A 284 23.11 -1.22 -6.24
CA THR A 284 22.44 -1.56 -7.50
C THR A 284 21.52 -2.76 -7.26
N THR A 285 20.22 -2.60 -7.53
CA THR A 285 19.35 -3.74 -7.83
C THR A 285 19.94 -4.45 -9.04
N ALA A 286 20.18 -5.75 -8.93
CA ALA A 286 20.67 -6.56 -10.04
C ALA A 286 19.58 -6.59 -11.14
N ALA A 287 19.65 -5.65 -12.08
CA ALA A 287 18.99 -5.76 -13.36
C ALA A 287 19.83 -6.72 -14.22
N THR A 288 19.21 -7.82 -14.64
CA THR A 288 19.75 -8.74 -15.65
C THR A 288 20.13 -7.96 -16.91
N GLY A 289 21.42 -7.95 -17.24
CA GLY A 289 21.96 -7.27 -18.40
C GLY A 289 21.48 -7.88 -19.72
N SER A 290 20.98 -7.01 -20.60
CA SER A 290 20.94 -7.25 -22.04
C SER A 290 22.07 -6.42 -22.65
N THR A 291 23.10 -7.11 -23.11
CA THR A 291 24.28 -6.52 -23.76
C THR A 291 23.87 -6.03 -25.14
N THR A 292 23.87 -4.71 -25.37
CA THR A 292 23.87 -4.14 -26.72
C THR A 292 25.25 -3.55 -26.99
N THR A 293 26.06 -4.29 -27.74
CA THR A 293 27.32 -3.84 -28.31
C THR A 293 27.06 -2.73 -29.32
N THR A 294 27.51 -1.51 -29.02
CA THR A 294 27.68 -0.46 -30.02
C THR A 294 29.17 -0.39 -30.37
N ASP A 295 29.47 -0.84 -31.58
CA ASP A 295 30.80 -0.80 -32.18
C ASP A 295 31.08 0.64 -32.61
N THR A 296 32.14 1.25 -32.08
CA THR A 296 32.62 2.58 -32.48
C THR A 296 34.00 2.39 -33.09
N THR A 297 34.06 2.33 -34.42
CA THR A 297 35.33 2.44 -35.15
C THR A 297 35.55 3.90 -35.51
N SER A 298 36.59 4.49 -34.91
CA SER A 298 37.23 5.72 -35.36
C SER A 298 38.68 5.37 -35.63
N THR A 299 39.13 5.53 -36.86
CA THR A 299 40.53 5.89 -37.15
C THR A 299 40.65 6.44 -38.57
N THR A 300 41.20 7.66 -38.63
CA THR A 300 42.04 8.28 -39.68
C THR A 300 41.53 8.34 -41.12
#